data_AF-A0A0E3WD11-F1
#
_entry.id   AF-A0A0E3WD11-F1
#
_cell.length_a   1.000
_cell.length_b   1.000
_cell.length_c   1.000
_cell.angle_alpha   90.00
_cell.angle_beta   90.00
_cell.angle_gamma   90.00
#
_symmetry.space_group_name_H-M   'P 1'
#
loop_
_entity.id
_entity.type
_entity.pdbx_description
1 polymer ?
#
loop_
_entity_poly.entity_id
_entity_poly.type
_entity_poly.pdbx_seq_one_letter_code
_entity_poly.pdbx_strand_id
1 'polypeptide(L)'
;MALDAPSPWEANVAAVRGLYRALAAGDRETLGRLLHPDFIGRATAGLPLGIGGEHVGPEAMRRQFWWKLGRHYDVAAYPDAFHALDDGRLLVVGRYRGQARASGKKLDAAFHHVIAFADDGRMTSLDQLTDSALWADALDVQASLETIDYRVTDGVATICLNRPENRNAIDLRMADESLVVARRIADDRSVRSVLICGDGPSLSVGGDINSFPSDPSTAYGDLLERMTTPFHEAFRVLSRIDAPIVTAAHGAVAGGGLGYVYTADLVIAAEGTTFLTAFVALGLSGDGGGTWHLPRLIGARRAAQAYLRNTPIGADEALEWGLINEIVPAGELRTRALALATELAQGPTRAFAKMRTLLRDSRQSDLATQLKSETDALSAAADTADAAEALSAFRAKRAPRFTGG
;
A
#
# COMPACT_ATOMS: atom_id res chain seq x y z
N MET A 1 -8.84 -32.65 53.42
CA MET A 1 -7.93 -32.36 52.30
C MET A 1 -8.38 -31.04 51.72
N ALA A 2 -7.76 -29.93 52.14
CA ALA A 2 -8.09 -28.62 51.61
C ALA A 2 -7.59 -28.57 50.16
N LEU A 3 -8.46 -28.22 49.22
CA LEU A 3 -8.04 -27.88 47.87
C LEU A 3 -7.29 -26.55 47.98
N ASP A 4 -5.97 -26.57 47.73
CA ASP A 4 -5.16 -25.34 47.70
C ASP A 4 -5.77 -24.37 46.69
N ALA A 5 -5.81 -23.08 47.06
CA ALA A 5 -6.29 -22.03 46.17
C ALA A 5 -5.43 -22.01 44.89
N PRO A 6 -6.04 -21.81 43.70
CA PRO A 6 -5.29 -21.77 42.44
C PRO A 6 -4.20 -20.70 42.51
N SER A 7 -3.05 -21.01 41.93
CA SER A 7 -1.97 -20.03 41.82
C SER A 7 -2.46 -18.77 41.06
N PRO A 8 -1.89 -17.57 41.32
CA PRO A 8 -2.25 -16.36 40.58
C PRO A 8 -2.16 -16.54 39.06
N TRP A 9 -1.19 -17.33 38.61
CA TRP A 9 -1.06 -17.77 37.23
C TRP A 9 -2.29 -18.52 36.71
N GLU A 10 -2.72 -19.57 37.41
CA GLU A 10 -3.87 -20.39 37.00
C GLU A 10 -5.17 -19.59 37.01
N ALA A 11 -5.33 -18.68 37.98
CA ALA A 11 -6.46 -17.76 38.05
C ALA A 11 -6.49 -16.80 36.84
N ASN A 12 -5.34 -16.22 36.46
CA ASN A 12 -5.22 -15.32 35.31
C ASN A 12 -5.49 -16.05 33.98
N VAL A 13 -4.96 -17.27 33.82
CA VAL A 13 -5.26 -18.11 32.65
C VAL A 13 -6.74 -18.47 32.58
N ALA A 14 -7.37 -18.80 33.71
CA ALA A 14 -8.80 -19.09 33.78
C ALA A 14 -9.64 -17.86 33.41
N ALA A 15 -9.27 -16.67 33.90
CA ALA A 15 -9.91 -15.41 33.58
C ALA A 15 -9.85 -15.11 32.07
N VAL A 16 -8.69 -15.28 31.43
CA VAL A 16 -8.53 -15.03 29.98
C VAL A 16 -9.25 -16.07 29.12
N ARG A 17 -9.29 -17.34 29.54
CA ARG A 17 -10.18 -18.33 28.91
C ARG A 17 -11.65 -17.97 29.08
N GLY A 18 -12.01 -17.34 30.21
CA GLY A 18 -13.33 -16.77 30.46
C GLY A 18 -13.65 -15.64 29.48
N LEU A 19 -12.70 -14.72 29.26
CA LEU A 19 -12.83 -13.61 28.31
C LEU A 19 -13.14 -14.12 26.89
N TYR A 20 -12.36 -15.07 26.36
CA TYR A 20 -12.59 -15.57 25.00
C TYR A 20 -13.95 -16.28 24.85
N ARG A 21 -14.37 -17.05 25.86
CA ARG A 21 -15.71 -17.68 25.87
C ARG A 21 -16.83 -16.64 25.93
N ALA A 22 -16.68 -15.62 26.77
CA ALA A 22 -17.65 -14.54 26.89
C ALA A 22 -17.78 -13.73 25.60
N LEU A 23 -16.66 -13.45 24.93
CA LEU A 23 -16.65 -12.79 23.62
C LEU A 23 -17.35 -13.62 22.55
N ALA A 24 -17.03 -14.92 22.46
CA ALA A 24 -17.67 -15.83 21.50
C ALA A 24 -19.18 -15.97 21.73
N ALA A 25 -19.64 -15.94 22.99
CA ALA A 25 -21.05 -16.06 23.35
C ALA A 25 -21.81 -14.72 23.39
N GLY A 26 -21.11 -13.58 23.29
CA GLY A 26 -21.69 -12.25 23.51
C GLY A 26 -22.14 -11.99 24.96
N ASP A 27 -21.55 -12.69 25.95
CA ASP A 27 -21.91 -12.61 27.36
C ASP A 27 -21.39 -11.32 28.02
N ARG A 28 -22.30 -10.36 28.15
CA ARG A 28 -22.03 -9.01 28.70
C ARG A 28 -21.74 -9.03 30.19
N GLU A 29 -22.37 -9.93 30.92
CA GLU A 29 -22.27 -9.98 32.38
C GLU A 29 -20.90 -10.51 32.79
N THR A 30 -20.45 -11.58 32.14
CA THR A 30 -19.12 -12.12 32.38
C THR A 30 -18.02 -11.14 31.97
N LEU A 31 -18.18 -10.42 30.86
CA LEU A 31 -17.25 -9.34 30.49
C LEU A 31 -17.18 -8.24 31.55
N GLY A 32 -18.32 -7.82 32.12
CA GLY A 32 -18.35 -6.82 33.18
C GLY A 32 -17.66 -7.26 34.47
N ARG A 33 -17.63 -8.57 34.76
CA ARG A 33 -16.93 -9.13 35.92
C ARG A 33 -15.42 -9.29 35.70
N LEU A 34 -14.99 -9.57 34.47
CA LEU A 34 -13.60 -9.83 34.13
C LEU A 34 -12.76 -8.55 33.93
N LEU A 35 -13.39 -7.44 33.51
CA LEU A 35 -12.69 -6.21 33.16
C LEU A 35 -12.72 -5.22 34.33
N HIS A 36 -11.57 -4.60 34.61
CA HIS A 36 -11.47 -3.51 35.57
C HIS A 36 -12.19 -2.25 35.03
N PRO A 37 -12.80 -1.39 35.87
CA PRO A 37 -13.42 -0.13 35.42
C PRO A 37 -12.49 0.76 34.58
N ASP A 38 -11.20 0.79 34.93
CA ASP A 38 -10.15 1.54 34.22
C ASP A 38 -9.46 0.70 33.11
N PHE A 39 -10.11 -0.34 32.61
CA PHE A 39 -9.52 -1.20 31.58
C PHE A 39 -9.15 -0.42 30.31
N ILE A 40 -7.95 -0.65 29.77
CA ILE A 40 -7.52 -0.07 28.50
C ILE A 40 -7.25 -1.19 27.48
N GLY A 41 -7.99 -1.17 26.38
CA GLY A 41 -7.75 -2.06 25.24
C GLY A 41 -6.96 -1.36 24.14
N ARG A 42 -5.90 -1.98 23.62
CA ARG A 42 -5.15 -1.48 22.46
C ARG A 42 -5.27 -2.46 21.32
N ALA A 43 -6.13 -2.14 20.36
CA ALA A 43 -6.32 -2.93 19.15
C ALA A 43 -5.22 -2.61 18.12
N THR A 44 -4.82 -3.60 17.34
CA THR A 44 -3.76 -3.43 16.34
C THR A 44 -4.09 -2.29 15.37
N ALA A 45 -3.13 -1.38 15.16
CA ALA A 45 -3.26 -0.31 14.17
C ALA A 45 -3.46 -0.89 12.76
N GLY A 46 -4.26 -0.23 11.93
CA GLY A 46 -4.56 -0.68 10.57
C GLY A 46 -5.64 -1.77 10.47
N LEU A 47 -6.23 -2.23 11.57
CA LEU A 47 -7.44 -3.06 11.50
C LEU A 47 -8.54 -2.32 10.72
N PRO A 48 -9.29 -3.02 9.83
CA PRO A 48 -10.27 -2.39 8.96
C PRO A 48 -11.42 -1.77 9.76
N LEU A 49 -12.24 -0.95 9.09
CA LEU A 49 -13.41 -0.28 9.69
C LEU A 49 -13.05 0.79 10.74
N GLY A 50 -11.78 1.17 10.88
CA GLY A 50 -11.33 2.16 11.87
C GLY A 50 -11.58 1.69 13.30
N ILE A 51 -11.23 0.44 13.60
CA ILE A 51 -11.38 -0.16 14.94
C ILE A 51 -10.05 -0.35 15.67
N GLY A 52 -8.91 -0.18 14.98
CA GLY A 52 -7.59 -0.16 15.61
C GLY A 52 -7.39 1.04 16.55
N GLY A 53 -6.36 0.98 17.40
CA GLY A 53 -6.02 2.04 18.34
C GLY A 53 -6.46 1.77 19.78
N GLU A 54 -6.38 2.80 20.62
CA GLU A 54 -6.68 2.72 22.05
C GLU A 54 -8.18 2.92 22.33
N HIS A 55 -8.72 2.08 23.22
CA HIS A 55 -10.10 2.08 23.70
C HIS A 55 -10.09 2.18 25.22
N VAL A 56 -10.42 3.36 25.76
CA VAL A 56 -10.38 3.64 27.20
C VAL A 56 -11.70 3.24 27.86
N GLY A 57 -11.62 2.25 28.75
CA GLY A 57 -12.73 1.71 29.52
C GLY A 57 -13.39 0.47 28.89
N PRO A 58 -14.01 -0.41 29.70
CA PRO A 58 -14.72 -1.59 29.23
C PRO A 58 -15.84 -1.28 28.23
N GLU A 59 -16.50 -0.14 28.37
CA GLU A 59 -17.59 0.26 27.48
C GLU A 59 -17.09 0.62 26.08
N ALA A 60 -16.01 1.40 25.98
CA ALA A 60 -15.39 1.75 24.71
C ALA A 60 -14.92 0.47 23.99
N MET A 61 -14.19 -0.40 24.69
CA MET A 61 -13.72 -1.66 24.11
C MET A 61 -14.86 -2.53 23.58
N ARG A 62 -15.99 -2.60 24.28
CA ARG A 62 -17.16 -3.36 23.79
C ARG A 62 -17.82 -2.70 22.58
N ARG A 63 -18.13 -1.41 22.65
CA ARG A 63 -18.91 -0.68 21.62
C ARG A 63 -18.14 -0.35 20.37
N GLN A 64 -16.91 0.13 20.55
CA GLN A 64 -16.11 0.68 19.46
C GLN A 64 -15.22 -0.40 18.83
N PHE A 65 -14.85 -1.43 19.59
CA PHE A 65 -14.04 -2.55 19.10
C PHE A 65 -14.85 -3.85 18.94
N TRP A 66 -15.07 -4.63 20.01
CA TRP A 66 -15.54 -6.02 19.89
C TRP A 66 -16.90 -6.18 19.19
N TRP A 67 -17.90 -5.33 19.47
CA TRP A 67 -19.19 -5.42 18.76
C TRP A 67 -19.12 -4.89 17.34
N LYS A 68 -18.32 -3.85 17.10
CA LYS A 68 -18.10 -3.37 15.74
C LYS A 68 -17.47 -4.49 14.90
N LEU A 69 -16.47 -5.19 15.44
CA LEU A 69 -15.88 -6.38 14.84
C LEU A 69 -16.92 -7.50 14.63
N GLY A 70 -17.71 -7.87 15.64
CA GLY A 70 -18.73 -8.93 15.54
C GLY A 70 -19.86 -8.67 14.54
N ARG A 71 -20.14 -7.40 14.19
CA ARG A 71 -21.10 -7.05 13.11
C ARG A 71 -20.58 -7.41 11.72
N HIS A 72 -19.27 -7.45 11.53
CA HIS A 72 -18.65 -7.67 10.22
C HIS A 72 -17.98 -9.04 10.12
N TYR A 73 -17.64 -9.66 11.24
CA TYR A 73 -16.98 -10.95 11.29
C TYR A 73 -17.74 -11.94 12.17
N ASP A 74 -17.67 -13.20 11.77
CA ASP A 74 -18.00 -14.35 12.58
C ASP A 74 -16.70 -15.10 12.89
N VAL A 75 -15.98 -14.61 13.91
CA VAL A 75 -14.60 -15.02 14.21
C VAL A 75 -14.44 -15.23 15.71
N ALA A 76 -13.73 -16.29 16.08
CA ALA A 76 -13.37 -16.59 17.45
C ALA A 76 -11.85 -16.67 17.65
N ALA A 77 -11.39 -16.36 18.85
CA ALA A 77 -10.00 -16.52 19.27
C ALA A 77 -9.76 -17.94 19.79
N TYR A 78 -8.76 -18.62 19.23
CA TYR A 78 -8.31 -19.95 19.64
C TYR A 78 -6.90 -19.80 20.23
N PRO A 79 -6.75 -19.77 21.57
CA PRO A 79 -5.44 -19.67 22.19
C PRO A 79 -4.69 -21.00 22.09
N ASP A 80 -3.44 -20.94 21.62
CA ASP A 80 -2.55 -22.09 21.49
C ASP A 80 -1.64 -22.22 22.73
N ALA A 81 -1.11 -21.12 23.23
CA ALA A 81 -0.19 -21.09 24.36
C ALA A 81 -0.40 -19.86 25.27
N PHE A 82 -0.05 -20.04 26.55
CA PHE A 82 -0.08 -19.02 27.58
C PHE A 82 1.31 -18.94 28.21
N HIS A 83 1.88 -17.74 28.31
CA HIS A 83 3.21 -17.49 28.88
C HIS A 83 3.15 -16.41 29.95
N ALA A 84 3.79 -16.65 31.10
CA ALA A 84 4.00 -15.63 32.12
C ALA A 84 5.11 -14.67 31.65
N LEU A 85 4.91 -13.38 31.88
CA LEU A 85 5.95 -12.36 31.71
C LEU A 85 6.50 -11.97 33.08
N ASP A 86 7.76 -11.56 33.12
CA ASP A 86 8.47 -11.22 34.37
C ASP A 86 7.84 -10.05 35.14
N ASP A 87 7.04 -9.22 34.45
CA ASP A 87 6.31 -8.09 35.02
C ASP A 87 4.88 -8.44 35.50
N GLY A 88 4.56 -9.74 35.58
CA GLY A 88 3.26 -10.22 36.05
C GLY A 88 2.15 -10.23 35.01
N ARG A 89 2.42 -9.79 33.77
CA ARG A 89 1.47 -9.87 32.65
C ARG A 89 1.40 -11.29 32.07
N LEU A 90 0.31 -11.53 31.33
CA LEU A 90 0.08 -12.77 30.61
C LEU A 90 0.19 -12.52 29.11
N LEU A 91 1.09 -13.24 28.43
CA LEU A 91 1.12 -13.33 26.99
C LEU A 91 0.30 -14.54 26.53
N VAL A 92 -0.63 -14.32 25.62
CA VAL A 92 -1.38 -15.38 24.93
C VAL A 92 -1.06 -15.35 23.46
N VAL A 93 -0.63 -16.49 22.92
CA VAL A 93 -0.40 -16.68 21.50
C VAL A 93 -1.47 -17.62 20.97
N GLY A 94 -2.05 -17.29 19.81
CA GLY A 94 -3.09 -18.10 19.22
C GLY A 94 -3.47 -17.64 17.83
N ARG A 95 -4.66 -18.08 17.37
CA ARG A 95 -5.20 -17.73 16.06
C ARG A 95 -6.66 -17.31 16.13
N TYR A 96 -6.98 -16.27 15.39
CA TYR A 96 -8.35 -15.92 15.04
C TYR A 96 -8.78 -16.78 13.87
N ARG A 97 -9.90 -17.51 14.02
CA ARG A 97 -10.48 -18.30 12.93
C ARG A 97 -11.95 -18.02 12.77
N GLY A 98 -12.38 -17.93 11.52
CA GLY A 98 -13.78 -17.72 11.17
C GLY A 98 -13.92 -17.20 9.76
N GLN A 99 -14.85 -16.28 9.56
CA GLN A 99 -15.10 -15.66 8.26
C GLN A 99 -15.65 -14.25 8.40
N ALA A 100 -15.44 -13.43 7.37
CA ALA A 100 -16.18 -12.18 7.27
C ALA A 100 -17.62 -12.46 6.84
N ARG A 101 -18.57 -11.74 7.45
CA ARG A 101 -20.01 -11.93 7.18
C ARG A 101 -20.41 -11.44 5.79
N ALA A 102 -19.81 -10.36 5.31
CA ALA A 102 -20.18 -9.73 4.05
C ALA A 102 -19.70 -10.52 2.82
N SER A 103 -18.45 -10.96 2.83
CA SER A 103 -17.82 -11.67 1.70
C SER A 103 -17.92 -13.19 1.79
N GLY A 104 -18.11 -13.74 2.99
CA GLY A 104 -17.95 -15.17 3.27
C GLY A 104 -16.50 -15.68 3.20
N LYS A 105 -15.49 -14.84 2.92
CA LYS A 105 -14.09 -15.27 2.92
C LYS A 105 -13.65 -15.66 4.32
N LYS A 106 -12.86 -16.74 4.39
CA LYS A 106 -12.29 -17.23 5.65
C LYS A 106 -11.22 -16.27 6.17
N LEU A 107 -11.21 -16.07 7.48
CA LEU A 107 -10.13 -15.42 8.19
C LEU A 107 -9.38 -16.47 9.00
N ASP A 108 -8.06 -16.52 8.83
CA ASP A 108 -7.16 -17.26 9.71
C ASP A 108 -5.90 -16.43 10.01
N ALA A 109 -5.89 -15.70 11.12
CA ALA A 109 -4.83 -14.75 11.47
C ALA A 109 -4.21 -15.07 12.84
N ALA A 110 -2.89 -15.07 12.93
CA ALA A 110 -2.19 -15.21 14.21
C ALA A 110 -2.43 -13.98 15.10
N PHE A 111 -2.52 -14.18 16.41
CA PHE A 111 -2.57 -13.11 17.38
C PHE A 111 -1.61 -13.29 18.55
N HIS A 112 -1.21 -12.16 19.12
CA HIS A 112 -0.60 -12.05 20.43
C HIS A 112 -1.44 -11.10 21.28
N HIS A 113 -1.81 -11.54 22.48
CA HIS A 113 -2.44 -10.68 23.50
C HIS A 113 -1.52 -10.56 24.70
N VAL A 114 -1.19 -9.34 25.08
CA VAL A 114 -0.51 -9.06 26.35
C VAL A 114 -1.53 -8.45 27.31
N ILE A 115 -1.75 -9.11 28.44
CA ILE A 115 -2.85 -8.80 29.37
C ILE A 115 -2.28 -8.52 30.75
N ALA A 116 -2.65 -7.37 31.32
CA ALA A 116 -2.33 -7.00 32.70
C ALA A 116 -3.53 -7.21 33.62
N PHE A 117 -3.26 -7.43 34.91
CA PHE A 117 -4.27 -7.73 35.94
C PHE A 117 -4.09 -6.81 37.15
N ALA A 118 -5.19 -6.53 37.84
CA ALA A 118 -5.19 -5.94 39.17
C ALA A 118 -5.07 -7.05 40.25
N ASP A 119 -4.81 -6.65 41.50
CA ASP A 119 -4.69 -7.57 42.64
C ASP A 119 -5.96 -8.40 42.90
N ASP A 120 -7.12 -7.90 42.48
CA ASP A 120 -8.41 -8.60 42.57
C ASP A 120 -8.66 -9.58 41.41
N GLY A 121 -7.69 -9.75 40.51
CA GLY A 121 -7.74 -10.66 39.36
C GLY A 121 -8.48 -10.13 38.13
N ARG A 122 -8.99 -8.88 38.16
CA ARG A 122 -9.60 -8.26 36.98
C ARG A 122 -8.54 -7.75 36.00
N MET A 123 -8.84 -7.82 34.71
CA MET A 123 -7.94 -7.36 33.67
C MET A 123 -7.94 -5.83 33.61
N THR A 124 -6.76 -5.22 33.62
CA THR A 124 -6.55 -3.78 33.53
C THR A 124 -6.12 -3.33 32.14
N SER A 125 -5.50 -4.21 31.35
CA SER A 125 -5.24 -3.91 29.94
C SER A 125 -5.23 -5.15 29.05
N LEU A 126 -5.43 -4.93 27.76
CA LEU A 126 -5.20 -5.93 26.70
C LEU A 126 -4.59 -5.22 25.49
N ASP A 127 -3.35 -5.56 25.17
CA ASP A 127 -2.68 -5.12 23.94
C ASP A 127 -2.75 -6.25 22.90
N GLN A 128 -3.30 -5.95 21.73
CA GLN A 128 -3.51 -6.90 20.64
C GLN A 128 -2.54 -6.63 19.48
N LEU A 129 -1.87 -7.69 19.04
CA LEU A 129 -1.12 -7.73 17.79
C LEU A 129 -1.68 -8.85 16.89
N THR A 130 -2.14 -8.50 15.70
CA THR A 130 -2.63 -9.43 14.67
C THR A 130 -2.30 -8.90 13.29
N ASP A 131 -2.27 -9.77 12.27
CA ASP A 131 -2.10 -9.34 10.88
C ASP A 131 -3.37 -8.64 10.35
N SER A 132 -3.41 -7.31 10.41
CA SER A 132 -4.56 -6.49 9.98
C SER A 132 -4.88 -6.60 8.49
N ALA A 133 -3.91 -6.97 7.65
CA ALA A 133 -4.13 -7.16 6.22
C ALA A 133 -5.02 -8.39 5.95
N LEU A 134 -4.83 -9.49 6.70
CA LEU A 134 -5.69 -10.67 6.61
C LEU A 134 -7.14 -10.35 7.01
N TRP A 135 -7.35 -9.48 8.00
CA TRP A 135 -8.69 -9.01 8.36
C TRP A 135 -9.32 -8.23 7.20
N ALA A 136 -8.59 -7.27 6.64
CA ALA A 136 -9.07 -6.45 5.51
C ALA A 136 -9.40 -7.30 4.27
N ASP A 137 -8.52 -8.24 3.89
CA ASP A 137 -8.77 -9.16 2.77
C ASP A 137 -9.98 -10.05 3.02
N ALA A 138 -10.14 -10.57 4.25
CA ALA A 138 -11.28 -11.39 4.59
C ALA A 138 -12.60 -10.63 4.40
N LEU A 139 -12.69 -9.33 4.65
CA LEU A 139 -13.94 -8.61 4.39
C LEU A 139 -14.32 -8.50 2.91
N ASP A 140 -13.40 -8.85 2.01
CA ASP A 140 -13.49 -8.51 0.59
C ASP A 140 -13.97 -7.08 0.41
N VAL A 141 -13.47 -6.17 1.25
CA VAL A 141 -13.58 -4.75 0.94
C VAL A 141 -12.65 -4.55 -0.26
N GLN A 142 -13.12 -4.93 -1.45
CA GLN A 142 -12.85 -4.10 -2.60
C GLN A 142 -13.43 -2.75 -2.20
N ALA A 143 -12.59 -1.90 -1.59
CA ALA A 143 -12.94 -0.52 -1.38
C ALA A 143 -13.41 -0.04 -2.75
N SER A 144 -14.68 0.35 -2.83
CA SER A 144 -15.15 1.13 -3.97
C SER A 144 -14.19 2.29 -4.05
N LEU A 145 -13.39 2.33 -5.12
CA LEU A 145 -12.44 3.40 -5.29
C LEU A 145 -13.26 4.66 -5.56
N GLU A 146 -13.00 5.71 -4.79
CA GLU A 146 -13.69 7.00 -4.92
C GLU A 146 -12.77 8.06 -5.54
N THR A 147 -11.46 7.91 -5.38
CA THR A 147 -10.46 8.90 -5.80
C THR A 147 -9.58 8.42 -6.94
N ILE A 148 -9.66 7.13 -7.30
CA ILE A 148 -8.92 6.52 -8.41
C ILE A 148 -9.85 5.64 -9.24
N ASP A 149 -10.02 5.96 -10.52
CA ASP A 149 -10.67 5.04 -11.45
C ASP A 149 -9.66 3.97 -11.89
N TYR A 150 -10.01 2.70 -11.65
CA TYR A 150 -9.18 1.55 -12.01
C TYR A 150 -9.93 0.59 -12.92
N ARG A 151 -9.30 0.20 -14.03
CA ARG A 151 -9.83 -0.83 -14.94
C ARG A 151 -8.71 -1.57 -15.65
N VAL A 152 -8.96 -2.81 -16.04
CA VAL A 152 -8.10 -3.59 -16.93
C VAL A 152 -8.85 -3.85 -18.23
N THR A 153 -8.24 -3.54 -19.37
CA THR A 153 -8.82 -3.79 -20.69
C THR A 153 -7.71 -4.19 -21.63
N ASP A 154 -7.87 -5.34 -22.31
CA ASP A 154 -6.89 -5.87 -23.28
C ASP A 154 -5.44 -5.91 -22.75
N GLY A 155 -5.29 -6.24 -21.47
CA GLY A 155 -3.99 -6.32 -20.78
C GLY A 155 -3.41 -4.98 -20.31
N VAL A 156 -4.11 -3.86 -20.51
CA VAL A 156 -3.72 -2.55 -20.01
C VAL A 156 -4.48 -2.25 -18.71
N ALA A 157 -3.75 -2.19 -17.59
CA ALA A 157 -4.27 -1.66 -16.34
C ALA A 157 -4.22 -0.13 -16.35
N THR A 158 -5.37 0.54 -16.37
CA THR A 158 -5.47 2.00 -16.31
C THR A 158 -5.74 2.45 -14.87
N ILE A 159 -4.86 3.31 -14.35
CA ILE A 159 -5.01 4.05 -13.09
C ILE A 159 -5.27 5.52 -13.47
N CYS A 160 -6.48 6.01 -13.24
CA CYS A 160 -6.82 7.42 -13.46
C CYS A 160 -7.13 8.11 -12.13
N LEU A 161 -6.31 9.08 -11.73
CA LEU A 161 -6.57 9.88 -10.53
C LEU A 161 -7.81 10.76 -10.78
N ASN A 162 -8.80 10.67 -9.90
CA ASN A 162 -10.14 11.20 -10.12
C ASN A 162 -10.61 12.09 -8.96
N ARG A 163 -9.84 13.14 -8.68
CA ARG A 163 -10.25 14.29 -7.86
C ARG A 163 -10.01 15.60 -8.63
N PRO A 164 -10.59 15.76 -9.83
CA PRO A 164 -10.24 16.85 -10.75
C PRO A 164 -10.47 18.24 -10.17
N GLU A 165 -11.50 18.41 -9.33
CA GLU A 165 -11.83 19.64 -8.61
C GLU A 165 -10.75 20.08 -7.62
N ASN A 166 -9.99 19.13 -7.08
CA ASN A 166 -8.83 19.37 -6.22
C ASN A 166 -7.50 19.21 -6.96
N ARG A 167 -7.52 19.18 -8.31
CA ARG A 167 -6.33 18.94 -9.16
C ARG A 167 -5.59 17.65 -8.78
N ASN A 168 -6.34 16.62 -8.38
CA ASN A 168 -5.82 15.33 -7.92
C ASN A 168 -4.83 15.45 -6.76
N ALA A 169 -5.09 16.37 -5.83
CA ALA A 169 -4.36 16.41 -4.57
C ALA A 169 -4.56 15.09 -3.79
N ILE A 170 -3.53 14.64 -3.11
CA ILE A 170 -3.47 13.35 -2.42
C ILE A 170 -3.93 13.56 -0.98
N ASP A 171 -5.10 13.05 -0.63
CA ASP A 171 -5.58 12.92 0.74
C ASP A 171 -5.28 11.51 1.29
N LEU A 172 -5.70 11.22 2.52
CA LEU A 172 -5.55 9.89 3.12
C LEU A 172 -6.20 8.79 2.28
N ARG A 173 -7.36 9.06 1.70
CA ARG A 173 -8.10 8.07 0.92
C ARG A 173 -7.37 7.73 -0.38
N MET A 174 -6.91 8.72 -1.12
CA MET A 174 -6.14 8.49 -2.34
C MET A 174 -4.85 7.73 -2.03
N ALA A 175 -4.17 8.03 -0.92
CA ALA A 175 -2.99 7.28 -0.49
C ALA A 175 -3.29 5.79 -0.23
N ASP A 176 -4.38 5.48 0.47
CA ASP A 176 -4.85 4.11 0.70
C ASP A 176 -5.27 3.42 -0.62
N GLU A 177 -6.01 4.13 -1.47
CA GLU A 177 -6.48 3.62 -2.77
C GLU A 177 -5.32 3.36 -3.74
N SER A 178 -4.24 4.15 -3.70
CA SER A 178 -3.02 3.87 -4.47
C SER A 178 -2.46 2.48 -4.12
N LEU A 179 -2.43 2.14 -2.83
CA LEU A 179 -1.94 0.83 -2.38
C LEU A 179 -2.90 -0.29 -2.79
N VAL A 180 -4.20 -0.08 -2.65
CA VAL A 180 -5.22 -1.04 -3.09
C VAL A 180 -5.06 -1.35 -4.58
N VAL A 181 -4.93 -0.33 -5.42
CA VAL A 181 -4.76 -0.49 -6.87
C VAL A 181 -3.42 -1.15 -7.21
N ALA A 182 -2.33 -0.74 -6.56
CA ALA A 182 -1.02 -1.36 -6.77
C ALA A 182 -1.04 -2.87 -6.47
N ARG A 183 -1.71 -3.29 -5.39
CA ARG A 183 -1.89 -4.71 -5.05
C ARG A 183 -2.77 -5.44 -6.06
N ARG A 184 -3.91 -4.84 -6.47
CA ARG A 184 -4.77 -5.41 -7.53
C ARG A 184 -3.99 -5.67 -8.81
N ILE A 185 -3.11 -4.75 -9.21
CA ILE A 185 -2.24 -4.91 -10.39
C ILE A 185 -1.24 -6.04 -10.18
N ALA A 186 -0.59 -6.10 -9.02
CA ALA A 186 0.42 -7.13 -8.73
C ALA A 186 -0.17 -8.54 -8.72
N ASP A 187 -1.44 -8.69 -8.30
CA ASP A 187 -2.12 -9.98 -8.20
C ASP A 187 -2.81 -10.42 -9.52
N ASP A 188 -3.04 -9.48 -10.44
CA ASP A 188 -3.75 -9.72 -11.70
C ASP A 188 -2.81 -10.12 -12.84
N ARG A 189 -2.76 -11.43 -13.14
CA ARG A 189 -1.94 -12.00 -14.22
C ARG A 189 -2.37 -11.58 -15.63
N SER A 190 -3.54 -10.98 -15.79
CA SER A 190 -3.98 -10.45 -17.09
C SER A 190 -3.32 -9.11 -17.43
N VAL A 191 -2.73 -8.42 -16.44
CA VAL A 191 -2.05 -7.15 -16.65
C VAL A 191 -0.71 -7.36 -17.35
N ARG A 192 -0.56 -6.73 -18.52
CA ARG A 192 0.64 -6.78 -19.37
C ARG A 192 1.33 -5.42 -19.49
N SER A 193 0.62 -4.32 -19.25
CA SER A 193 1.17 -2.97 -19.07
C SER A 193 0.27 -2.15 -18.13
N VAL A 194 0.81 -1.05 -17.60
CA VAL A 194 0.08 -0.10 -16.75
C VAL A 194 0.11 1.28 -17.38
N LEU A 195 -1.03 1.98 -17.38
CA LEU A 195 -1.15 3.40 -17.71
C LEU A 195 -1.57 4.17 -16.47
N ILE A 196 -0.77 5.14 -16.05
CA ILE A 196 -1.10 6.10 -14.99
C ILE A 196 -1.45 7.44 -15.63
N CYS A 197 -2.55 8.04 -15.20
CA CYS A 197 -3.07 9.30 -15.73
C CYS A 197 -3.94 9.99 -14.68
N GLY A 198 -4.41 11.22 -14.94
CA GLY A 198 -5.26 11.96 -14.00
C GLY A 198 -6.28 12.84 -14.68
N ASP A 199 -7.49 12.91 -14.14
CA ASP A 199 -8.58 13.72 -14.69
C ASP A 199 -8.48 15.18 -14.27
N GLY A 200 -9.11 16.05 -15.05
CA GLY A 200 -9.09 17.48 -14.81
C GLY A 200 -7.74 18.12 -15.18
N PRO A 201 -7.37 19.23 -14.51
CA PRO A 201 -6.36 20.16 -15.02
C PRO A 201 -4.91 19.72 -14.82
N SER A 202 -4.65 18.64 -14.07
CA SER A 202 -3.28 18.22 -13.72
C SER A 202 -3.23 16.74 -13.39
N LEU A 203 -2.06 16.11 -13.53
CA LEU A 203 -1.87 14.73 -13.05
C LEU A 203 -2.07 14.68 -11.52
N SER A 204 -1.29 15.44 -10.75
CA SER A 204 -1.48 15.60 -9.29
C SER A 204 -0.62 16.74 -8.75
N VAL A 205 -1.19 17.57 -7.88
CA VAL A 205 -0.49 18.69 -7.24
C VAL A 205 0.16 18.33 -5.88
N GLY A 206 0.23 17.05 -5.53
CA GLY A 206 0.84 16.58 -4.29
C GLY A 206 -0.15 16.48 -3.14
N GLY A 207 0.30 16.58 -1.89
CA GLY A 207 -0.57 16.42 -0.71
C GLY A 207 -1.69 17.46 -0.67
N ASP A 208 -2.89 17.03 -0.29
CA ASP A 208 -4.04 17.90 -0.10
C ASP A 208 -3.87 18.75 1.16
N ILE A 209 -3.51 20.03 0.96
CA ILE A 209 -3.31 20.98 2.05
C ILE A 209 -4.53 21.17 2.95
N ASN A 210 -5.74 20.85 2.45
CA ASN A 210 -6.95 20.92 3.27
C ASN A 210 -7.05 19.77 4.28
N SER A 211 -6.23 18.72 4.11
CA SER A 211 -6.08 17.64 5.09
C SER A 211 -5.20 18.05 6.26
N PHE A 212 -4.40 19.12 6.14
CA PHE A 212 -3.47 19.56 7.16
C PHE A 212 -4.17 20.49 8.17
N PRO A 213 -3.72 20.49 9.45
CA PRO A 213 -4.32 21.37 10.44
C PRO A 213 -4.12 22.83 10.06
N SER A 214 -5.16 23.64 10.29
CA SER A 214 -5.11 25.09 10.10
C SER A 214 -4.41 25.81 11.26
N ASP A 215 -4.31 25.16 12.42
CA ASP A 215 -3.60 25.68 13.60
C ASP A 215 -2.09 25.33 13.52
N PRO A 216 -1.20 26.33 13.43
CA PRO A 216 0.25 26.11 13.35
C PRO A 216 0.85 25.39 14.58
N SER A 217 0.17 25.37 15.71
CA SER A 217 0.62 24.68 16.93
C SER A 217 0.31 23.18 16.93
N THR A 218 -0.57 22.74 16.02
CA THR A 218 -0.96 21.32 15.92
C THR A 218 0.10 20.56 15.12
N ALA A 219 0.81 19.65 15.79
CA ALA A 219 1.69 18.70 15.12
C ALA A 219 0.87 17.75 14.24
N TYR A 220 1.36 17.49 13.02
CA TYR A 220 0.69 16.62 12.04
C TYR A 220 1.63 15.56 11.45
N GLY A 221 2.73 15.24 12.13
CA GLY A 221 3.66 14.19 11.74
C GLY A 221 2.96 12.83 11.55
N ASP A 222 2.13 12.43 12.52
CA ASP A 222 1.37 11.17 12.47
C ASP A 222 0.41 11.11 11.28
N LEU A 223 -0.17 12.25 10.87
CA LEU A 223 -1.01 12.33 9.67
C LEU A 223 -0.16 12.04 8.42
N LEU A 224 1.00 12.70 8.30
CA LEU A 224 1.91 12.46 7.18
C LEU A 224 2.41 11.01 7.16
N GLU A 225 2.70 10.41 8.31
CA GLU A 225 3.08 8.99 8.39
C GLU A 225 1.94 8.08 7.89
N ARG A 226 0.70 8.35 8.30
CA ARG A 226 -0.48 7.60 7.84
C ARG A 226 -0.76 7.76 6.35
N MET A 227 -0.47 8.92 5.77
CA MET A 227 -0.59 9.14 4.32
C MET A 227 0.56 8.48 3.56
N THR A 228 1.80 8.70 4.00
CA THR A 228 2.99 8.25 3.27
C THR A 228 3.21 6.74 3.36
N THR A 229 2.80 6.08 4.43
CA THR A 229 2.95 4.62 4.59
C THR A 229 2.29 3.84 3.45
N PRO A 230 0.96 3.93 3.22
CA PRO A 230 0.32 3.23 2.12
C PRO A 230 0.80 3.75 0.75
N PHE A 231 1.02 5.06 0.63
CA PHE A 231 1.43 5.67 -0.63
C PHE A 231 2.83 5.20 -1.10
N HIS A 232 3.81 5.15 -0.20
CA HIS A 232 5.14 4.62 -0.50
C HIS A 232 5.10 3.11 -0.78
N GLU A 233 4.30 2.36 -0.03
CA GLU A 233 4.12 0.94 -0.26
C GLU A 233 3.51 0.67 -1.65
N ALA A 234 2.58 1.52 -2.11
CA ALA A 234 2.03 1.42 -3.47
C ALA A 234 3.15 1.49 -4.53
N PHE A 235 4.05 2.47 -4.43
CA PHE A 235 5.19 2.58 -5.35
C PHE A 235 6.19 1.44 -5.20
N ARG A 236 6.41 0.93 -3.98
CA ARG A 236 7.25 -0.26 -3.76
C ARG A 236 6.67 -1.47 -4.50
N VAL A 237 5.36 -1.71 -4.39
CA VAL A 237 4.66 -2.79 -5.10
C VAL A 237 4.75 -2.59 -6.61
N LEU A 238 4.33 -1.43 -7.12
CA LEU A 238 4.43 -1.08 -8.55
C LEU A 238 5.87 -1.21 -9.06
N SER A 239 6.86 -0.96 -8.21
CA SER A 239 8.27 -1.04 -8.64
C SER A 239 8.74 -2.46 -8.97
N ARG A 240 8.00 -3.49 -8.53
CA ARG A 240 8.35 -4.91 -8.64
C ARG A 240 7.35 -5.73 -9.49
N ILE A 241 6.32 -5.12 -10.06
CA ILE A 241 5.40 -5.82 -10.97
C ILE A 241 6.10 -6.24 -12.27
N ASP A 242 5.53 -7.25 -12.93
CA ASP A 242 6.00 -7.83 -14.20
C ASP A 242 5.56 -7.03 -15.45
N ALA A 243 4.92 -5.87 -15.27
CA ALA A 243 4.36 -5.04 -16.34
C ALA A 243 5.08 -3.69 -16.45
N PRO A 244 5.42 -3.21 -17.67
CA PRO A 244 5.89 -1.84 -17.88
C PRO A 244 4.85 -0.80 -17.47
N ILE A 245 5.30 0.34 -16.95
CA ILE A 245 4.45 1.44 -16.51
C ILE A 245 4.67 2.67 -17.39
N VAL A 246 3.58 3.19 -17.96
CA VAL A 246 3.52 4.45 -18.70
C VAL A 246 2.79 5.49 -17.86
N THR A 247 3.34 6.69 -17.73
CA THR A 247 2.64 7.82 -17.09
C THR A 247 2.35 8.93 -18.10
N ALA A 248 1.10 9.38 -18.15
CA ALA A 248 0.65 10.56 -18.88
C ALA A 248 0.60 11.76 -17.93
N ALA A 249 1.56 12.68 -18.07
CA ALA A 249 1.69 13.87 -17.23
C ALA A 249 1.15 15.12 -17.94
N HIS A 250 0.34 15.90 -17.23
CA HIS A 250 -0.14 17.21 -17.71
C HIS A 250 -0.33 18.19 -16.56
N GLY A 251 -0.37 19.47 -16.89
CA GLY A 251 -0.56 20.55 -15.93
C GLY A 251 0.58 20.63 -14.92
N ALA A 252 0.26 20.90 -13.66
CA ALA A 252 1.23 20.90 -12.58
C ALA A 252 1.36 19.50 -11.98
N VAL A 253 2.57 18.95 -11.94
CA VAL A 253 2.89 17.71 -11.24
C VAL A 253 3.79 18.04 -10.07
N ALA A 254 3.26 17.96 -8.84
CA ALA A 254 3.95 18.51 -7.68
C ALA A 254 3.99 17.59 -6.47
N GLY A 255 4.97 17.81 -5.59
CA GLY A 255 5.08 17.12 -4.31
C GLY A 255 5.08 15.59 -4.47
N GLY A 256 4.30 14.91 -3.62
CA GLY A 256 4.11 13.47 -3.68
C GLY A 256 3.50 12.98 -5.01
N GLY A 257 2.82 13.85 -5.77
CA GLY A 257 2.29 13.54 -7.10
C GLY A 257 3.38 13.15 -8.10
N LEU A 258 4.63 13.59 -7.89
CA LEU A 258 5.77 13.16 -8.68
C LEU A 258 6.09 11.66 -8.52
N GLY A 259 5.63 11.00 -7.45
CA GLY A 259 5.79 9.55 -7.28
C GLY A 259 5.20 8.75 -8.45
N TYR A 260 4.08 9.22 -9.01
CA TYR A 260 3.45 8.62 -10.21
C TYR A 260 4.30 8.78 -11.48
N VAL A 261 5.17 9.79 -11.54
CA VAL A 261 6.14 9.98 -12.62
C VAL A 261 7.36 9.11 -12.38
N TYR A 262 7.88 9.11 -11.15
CA TYR A 262 9.10 8.39 -10.79
C TYR A 262 8.97 6.86 -10.85
N THR A 263 7.78 6.31 -10.57
CA THR A 263 7.54 4.88 -10.65
C THR A 263 7.45 4.35 -12.09
N ALA A 264 7.21 5.25 -13.05
CA ALA A 264 7.02 4.91 -14.45
C ALA A 264 8.31 4.47 -15.12
N ASP A 265 8.19 3.61 -16.12
CA ASP A 265 9.31 3.25 -16.99
C ASP A 265 9.39 4.20 -18.20
N LEU A 266 8.24 4.72 -18.63
CA LEU A 266 8.12 5.72 -19.70
C LEU A 266 7.14 6.82 -19.30
N VAL A 267 7.49 8.08 -19.56
CA VAL A 267 6.66 9.25 -19.25
C VAL A 267 6.44 10.07 -20.51
N ILE A 268 5.17 10.32 -20.82
CA ILE A 268 4.74 11.26 -21.87
C ILE A 268 4.14 12.48 -21.16
N ALA A 269 4.58 13.67 -21.52
CA ALA A 269 4.05 14.92 -20.98
C ALA A 269 3.27 15.71 -22.04
N ALA A 270 2.23 16.42 -21.61
CA ALA A 270 1.62 17.47 -22.43
C ALA A 270 2.56 18.68 -22.51
N GLU A 271 2.50 19.42 -23.61
CA GLU A 271 3.07 20.77 -23.70
C GLU A 271 2.61 21.64 -22.51
N GLY A 272 3.53 22.44 -21.96
CA GLY A 272 3.26 23.29 -20.80
C GLY A 272 3.20 22.57 -19.44
N THR A 273 3.43 21.25 -19.39
CA THR A 273 3.56 20.52 -18.12
C THR A 273 4.72 21.08 -17.30
N THR A 274 4.51 21.21 -15.99
CA THR A 274 5.54 21.68 -15.05
C THR A 274 5.68 20.71 -13.89
N PHE A 275 6.90 20.33 -13.56
CA PHE A 275 7.23 19.44 -12.45
C PHE A 275 7.83 20.25 -11.29
N LEU A 276 7.35 20.04 -10.07
CA LEU A 276 7.77 20.83 -8.91
C LEU A 276 7.87 20.00 -7.62
N THR A 277 9.01 20.02 -6.93
CA THR A 277 9.15 19.27 -5.68
C THR A 277 8.23 19.81 -4.57
N ALA A 278 8.02 21.14 -4.49
CA ALA A 278 7.05 21.84 -3.62
C ALA A 278 7.27 21.74 -2.09
N PHE A 279 7.95 20.71 -1.58
CA PHE A 279 8.04 20.44 -0.14
C PHE A 279 8.68 21.56 0.68
N VAL A 280 9.74 22.19 0.16
CA VAL A 280 10.46 23.25 0.90
C VAL A 280 9.56 24.48 1.16
N ALA A 281 8.57 24.74 0.30
CA ALA A 281 7.59 25.81 0.53
C ALA A 281 6.65 25.52 1.72
N LEU A 282 6.54 24.26 2.11
CA LEU A 282 5.77 23.80 3.28
C LEU A 282 6.68 23.48 4.49
N GLY A 283 7.99 23.69 4.38
CA GLY A 283 8.95 23.29 5.41
C GLY A 283 9.13 21.78 5.56
N LEU A 284 8.81 21.01 4.51
CA LEU A 284 8.90 19.54 4.49
C LEU A 284 10.11 19.06 3.68
N SER A 285 10.59 17.85 3.98
CA SER A 285 11.79 17.27 3.36
C SER A 285 11.55 16.62 2.00
N GLY A 286 10.36 16.03 1.81
CA GLY A 286 9.99 15.29 0.60
C GLY A 286 9.58 13.84 0.85
N ASP A 287 8.76 13.32 -0.04
CA ASP A 287 8.22 11.96 -0.02
C ASP A 287 8.11 11.38 -1.45
N GLY A 288 7.31 10.31 -1.64
CA GLY A 288 6.98 9.75 -2.96
C GLY A 288 8.17 9.13 -3.71
N GLY A 289 9.27 8.87 -3.01
CA GLY A 289 10.51 8.35 -3.60
C GLY A 289 11.38 9.39 -4.32
N GLY A 290 11.01 10.68 -4.32
CA GLY A 290 11.68 11.68 -5.16
C GLY A 290 13.16 11.90 -4.84
N THR A 291 13.55 11.84 -3.57
CA THR A 291 14.96 11.95 -3.16
C THR A 291 15.81 10.75 -3.59
N TRP A 292 15.19 9.62 -3.92
CA TRP A 292 15.87 8.46 -4.50
C TRP A 292 15.91 8.56 -6.04
N HIS A 293 14.77 8.83 -6.68
CA HIS A 293 14.61 8.81 -8.13
C HIS A 293 15.21 10.03 -8.82
N LEU A 294 14.87 11.24 -8.39
CA LEU A 294 15.24 12.47 -9.08
C LEU A 294 16.75 12.62 -9.30
N PRO A 295 17.64 12.46 -8.30
CA PRO A 295 19.08 12.57 -8.54
C PRO A 295 19.62 11.44 -9.45
N ARG A 296 18.93 10.30 -9.56
CA ARG A 296 19.30 9.19 -10.45
C ARG A 296 18.87 9.41 -11.90
N LEU A 297 17.83 10.22 -12.12
CA LEU A 297 17.30 10.58 -13.43
C LEU A 297 18.03 11.81 -13.99
N ILE A 298 18.03 12.92 -13.25
CA ILE A 298 18.53 14.22 -13.74
C ILE A 298 19.88 14.63 -13.14
N GLY A 299 20.47 13.81 -12.25
CA GLY A 299 21.73 14.11 -11.59
C GLY A 299 21.58 14.91 -10.29
N ALA A 300 22.54 14.74 -9.38
CA ALA A 300 22.46 15.23 -8.00
C ALA A 300 22.32 16.75 -7.87
N ARG A 301 23.02 17.53 -8.70
CA ARG A 301 23.00 19.01 -8.61
C ARG A 301 21.67 19.61 -9.08
N ARG A 302 21.10 19.09 -10.16
CA ARG A 302 19.78 19.51 -10.66
C ARG A 302 18.68 19.10 -9.69
N ALA A 303 18.76 17.89 -9.12
CA ALA A 303 17.86 17.47 -8.06
C ALA A 303 17.95 18.38 -6.82
N ALA A 304 19.17 18.73 -6.37
CA ALA A 304 19.36 19.66 -5.26
C ALA A 304 18.80 21.05 -5.56
N GLN A 305 18.96 21.56 -6.78
CA GLN A 305 18.32 22.81 -7.22
C GLN A 305 16.79 22.72 -7.16
N ALA A 306 16.21 21.64 -7.68
CA ALA A 306 14.77 21.42 -7.67
C ALA A 306 14.20 21.34 -6.23
N TYR A 307 14.90 20.69 -5.30
CA TYR A 307 14.47 20.58 -3.90
C TYR A 307 14.77 21.84 -3.06
N LEU A 308 16.02 22.29 -3.02
CA LEU A 308 16.47 23.33 -2.09
C LEU A 308 16.04 24.73 -2.54
N ARG A 309 15.88 24.96 -3.85
CA ARG A 309 15.41 26.24 -4.39
C ARG A 309 13.95 26.20 -4.85
N ASN A 310 13.27 25.06 -4.67
CA ASN A 310 11.92 24.85 -5.20
C ASN A 310 11.79 25.22 -6.68
N THR A 311 12.81 24.94 -7.50
CA THR A 311 12.82 25.38 -8.91
C THR A 311 11.90 24.48 -9.73
N PRO A 312 10.87 25.02 -10.41
CA PRO A 312 10.05 24.25 -11.33
C PRO A 312 10.88 23.77 -12.53
N ILE A 313 10.58 22.58 -13.02
CA ILE A 313 11.18 22.00 -14.23
C ILE A 313 10.10 21.99 -15.31
N GLY A 314 10.29 22.75 -16.39
CA GLY A 314 9.36 22.76 -17.53
C GLY A 314 9.44 21.48 -18.35
N ALA A 315 8.43 21.19 -19.18
CA ALA A 315 8.40 20.00 -20.01
C ALA A 315 9.64 19.84 -20.91
N ASP A 316 10.07 20.90 -21.60
CA ASP A 316 11.25 20.86 -22.48
C ASP A 316 12.54 20.53 -21.71
N GLU A 317 12.72 21.17 -20.54
CA GLU A 317 13.86 20.94 -19.65
C GLU A 317 13.81 19.52 -19.05
N ALA A 318 12.62 19.04 -18.70
CA ALA A 318 12.40 17.67 -18.23
C ALA A 318 12.77 16.63 -19.31
N LEU A 319 12.46 16.90 -20.58
CA LEU A 319 12.85 16.05 -21.69
C LEU A 319 14.37 16.08 -21.90
N GLU A 320 14.97 17.28 -21.96
CA GLU A 320 16.42 17.44 -22.11
C GLU A 320 17.20 16.73 -21.00
N TRP A 321 16.68 16.76 -19.77
CA TRP A 321 17.34 16.15 -18.61
C TRP A 321 17.06 14.66 -18.45
N GLY A 322 16.16 14.08 -19.25
CA GLY A 322 15.77 12.67 -19.15
C GLY A 322 14.84 12.34 -17.99
N LEU A 323 14.09 13.32 -17.47
CA LEU A 323 12.99 13.09 -16.53
C LEU A 323 11.76 12.50 -17.24
N ILE A 324 11.56 12.84 -18.52
CA ILE A 324 10.48 12.33 -19.37
C ILE A 324 11.02 11.86 -20.73
N ASN A 325 10.20 11.13 -21.49
CA ASN A 325 10.59 10.53 -22.77
C ASN A 325 10.03 11.28 -23.98
N GLU A 326 8.87 11.92 -23.85
CA GLU A 326 8.15 12.50 -24.99
C GLU A 326 7.27 13.68 -24.53
N ILE A 327 7.16 14.71 -25.38
CA ILE A 327 6.22 15.82 -25.22
C ILE A 327 5.24 15.79 -26.39
N VAL A 328 3.95 15.97 -26.11
CA VAL A 328 2.89 16.03 -27.13
C VAL A 328 1.90 17.16 -26.85
N PRO A 329 1.11 17.62 -27.84
CA PRO A 329 0.02 18.55 -27.60
C PRO A 329 -0.95 18.02 -26.52
N ALA A 330 -1.46 18.90 -25.65
CA ALA A 330 -2.29 18.50 -24.51
C ALA A 330 -3.54 17.68 -24.92
N GLY A 331 -4.15 17.98 -26.07
CA GLY A 331 -5.30 17.25 -26.61
C GLY A 331 -4.99 15.83 -27.09
N GLU A 332 -3.72 15.50 -27.32
CA GLU A 332 -3.28 14.20 -27.84
C GLU A 332 -2.73 13.28 -26.74
N LEU A 333 -2.40 13.83 -25.56
CA LEU A 333 -1.72 13.12 -24.49
C LEU A 333 -2.38 11.79 -24.12
N ARG A 334 -3.69 11.79 -23.86
CA ARG A 334 -4.41 10.58 -23.43
C ARG A 334 -4.38 9.49 -24.50
N THR A 335 -4.62 9.86 -25.74
CA THR A 335 -4.61 8.94 -26.88
C THR A 335 -3.20 8.37 -27.09
N ARG A 336 -2.17 9.22 -27.06
CA ARG A 336 -0.78 8.81 -27.26
C ARG A 336 -0.28 7.88 -26.16
N ALA A 337 -0.59 8.19 -24.90
CA ALA A 337 -0.19 7.37 -23.76
C ALA A 337 -0.91 6.01 -23.73
N LEU A 338 -2.21 5.98 -24.07
CA LEU A 338 -2.94 4.73 -24.22
C LEU A 338 -2.39 3.89 -25.37
N ALA A 339 -2.04 4.51 -26.51
CA ALA A 339 -1.42 3.81 -27.63
C ALA A 339 -0.10 3.15 -27.23
N LEU A 340 0.76 3.87 -26.48
CA LEU A 340 2.02 3.31 -25.96
C LEU A 340 1.78 2.16 -24.99
N ALA A 341 0.87 2.33 -24.03
CA ALA A 341 0.55 1.26 -23.08
C ALA A 341 -0.03 0.03 -23.79
N THR A 342 -0.84 0.22 -24.82
CA THR A 342 -1.40 -0.86 -25.65
C THR A 342 -0.31 -1.58 -26.44
N GLU A 343 0.63 -0.85 -27.03
CA GLU A 343 1.80 -1.42 -27.72
C GLU A 343 2.61 -2.31 -26.76
N LEU A 344 2.89 -1.81 -25.54
CA LEU A 344 3.61 -2.58 -24.52
C LEU A 344 2.82 -3.82 -24.06
N ALA A 345 1.50 -3.71 -23.91
CA ALA A 345 0.64 -4.84 -23.58
C ALA A 345 0.61 -5.91 -24.68
N GLN A 346 0.91 -5.54 -25.94
CA GLN A 346 1.04 -6.47 -27.06
C GLN A 346 2.46 -7.07 -27.17
N GLY A 347 3.42 -6.60 -26.37
CA GLY A 347 4.82 -7.08 -26.35
C GLY A 347 5.07 -8.28 -25.44
N PRO A 348 6.30 -8.80 -25.38
CA PRO A 348 6.64 -10.00 -24.61
C PRO A 348 6.73 -9.70 -23.10
N THR A 349 5.60 -9.83 -22.39
CA THR A 349 5.44 -9.37 -21.00
C THR A 349 6.53 -9.92 -20.06
N ARG A 350 6.83 -11.22 -20.13
CA ARG A 350 7.88 -11.83 -19.29
C ARG A 350 9.28 -11.28 -19.58
N ALA A 351 9.60 -11.03 -20.84
CA ALA A 351 10.89 -10.43 -21.21
C ALA A 351 10.97 -8.98 -20.71
N PHE A 352 9.91 -8.19 -20.87
CA PHE A 352 9.83 -6.83 -20.33
C PHE A 352 9.99 -6.79 -18.81
N ALA A 353 9.34 -7.70 -18.07
CA ALA A 353 9.50 -7.83 -16.62
C ALA A 353 10.98 -7.98 -16.21
N LYS A 354 11.69 -8.88 -16.91
CA LYS A 354 13.12 -9.13 -16.67
C LYS A 354 13.98 -7.93 -17.03
N MET A 355 13.76 -7.31 -18.19
CA MET A 355 14.47 -6.08 -18.60
C MET A 355 14.29 -4.97 -17.56
N ARG A 356 13.05 -4.76 -17.09
CA ARG A 356 12.71 -3.77 -16.08
C ARG A 356 13.44 -4.01 -14.76
N THR A 357 13.51 -5.25 -14.30
CA THR A 357 14.26 -5.62 -13.08
C THR A 357 15.76 -5.33 -13.26
N LEU A 358 16.36 -5.78 -14.37
CA LEU A 358 17.78 -5.57 -14.66
C LEU A 358 18.14 -4.08 -14.70
N LEU A 359 17.32 -3.25 -15.35
CA LEU A 359 17.54 -1.80 -15.44
C LEU A 359 17.52 -1.14 -14.05
N ARG A 360 16.56 -1.52 -13.20
CA ARG A 360 16.36 -0.93 -11.87
C ARG A 360 17.45 -1.34 -10.88
N ASP A 361 17.84 -2.61 -10.92
CA ASP A 361 18.84 -3.16 -10.00
C ASP A 361 20.30 -2.82 -10.43
N SER A 362 20.50 -2.29 -11.65
CA SER A 362 21.83 -1.92 -12.19
C SER A 362 22.62 -0.94 -11.32
N ARG A 363 21.92 -0.03 -10.61
CA ARG A 363 22.54 0.97 -9.73
C ARG A 363 23.02 0.39 -8.39
N GLN A 364 22.65 -0.86 -8.09
CA GLN A 364 23.00 -1.57 -6.85
C GLN A 364 23.95 -2.75 -7.12
N SER A 365 24.28 -3.03 -8.38
CA SER A 365 25.06 -4.20 -8.79
C SER A 365 26.42 -3.78 -9.35
N ASP A 366 27.44 -4.59 -9.08
CA ASP A 366 28.68 -4.52 -9.87
C ASP A 366 28.48 -5.16 -11.25
N LEU A 367 29.41 -4.90 -12.17
CA LEU A 367 29.30 -5.37 -13.55
C LEU A 367 29.22 -6.91 -13.64
N ALA A 368 29.99 -7.63 -12.82
CA ALA A 368 30.01 -9.09 -12.87
C ALA A 368 28.67 -9.70 -12.43
N THR A 369 28.09 -9.16 -11.36
CA THR A 369 26.76 -9.51 -10.84
C THR A 369 25.68 -9.18 -11.86
N GLN A 370 25.78 -8.02 -12.52
CA GLN A 370 24.84 -7.61 -13.56
C GLN A 370 24.88 -8.55 -14.76
N LEU A 371 26.06 -8.88 -15.30
CA LEU A 371 26.20 -9.79 -16.45
C LEU A 371 25.67 -11.21 -16.14
N LYS A 372 25.87 -11.68 -14.90
CA LYS A 372 25.26 -12.93 -14.45
C LYS A 372 23.73 -12.83 -14.42
N SER A 373 23.21 -11.74 -13.85
CA SER A 373 21.77 -11.49 -13.78
C SER A 373 21.14 -11.40 -15.18
N GLU A 374 21.84 -10.77 -16.13
CA GLU A 374 21.46 -10.73 -17.55
C GLU A 374 21.40 -12.12 -18.16
N THR A 375 22.40 -12.97 -17.92
CA THR A 375 22.41 -14.36 -18.42
C THR A 375 21.23 -15.15 -17.87
N ASP A 376 20.98 -15.07 -16.56
CA ASP A 376 19.88 -15.78 -15.90
C ASP A 376 18.51 -15.29 -16.42
N ALA A 377 18.35 -13.96 -16.57
CA ALA A 377 17.15 -13.34 -17.11
C ALA A 377 16.90 -13.69 -18.58
N LEU A 378 17.95 -13.66 -19.41
CA LEU A 378 17.89 -13.99 -20.83
C LEU A 378 17.53 -15.46 -21.04
N SER A 379 18.14 -16.37 -20.28
CA SER A 379 17.81 -17.80 -20.34
C SER A 379 16.36 -18.05 -19.94
N ALA A 380 15.89 -17.44 -18.85
CA ALA A 380 14.50 -17.58 -18.41
C ALA A 380 13.50 -17.02 -19.45
N ALA A 381 13.84 -15.92 -20.12
CA ALA A 381 13.01 -15.36 -21.18
C ALA A 381 13.04 -16.22 -22.46
N ALA A 382 14.17 -16.86 -22.79
CA ALA A 382 14.33 -17.70 -23.97
C ALA A 382 13.43 -18.96 -23.94
N ASP A 383 13.09 -19.45 -22.75
CA ASP A 383 12.23 -20.63 -22.54
C ASP A 383 10.72 -20.29 -22.52
N THR A 384 10.34 -19.05 -22.85
CA THR A 384 8.93 -18.61 -22.89
C THR A 384 8.25 -18.92 -24.21
N ALA A 385 6.91 -18.98 -24.21
CA ALA A 385 6.13 -19.16 -25.44
C ALA A 385 6.30 -17.96 -26.37
N ASP A 386 6.39 -16.77 -25.80
CA ASP A 386 6.62 -15.53 -26.54
C ASP A 386 7.99 -15.53 -27.27
N ALA A 387 9.05 -16.08 -26.67
CA ALA A 387 10.34 -16.21 -27.34
C ALA A 387 10.31 -17.20 -28.51
N ALA A 388 9.64 -18.34 -28.34
CA ALA A 388 9.47 -19.32 -29.41
C ALA A 388 8.66 -18.73 -30.60
N GLU A 389 7.61 -17.98 -30.30
CA GLU A 389 6.80 -17.27 -31.30
C GLU A 389 7.59 -16.18 -32.01
N ALA A 390 8.38 -15.37 -31.30
CA ALA A 390 9.26 -14.38 -31.91
C ALA A 390 10.25 -15.02 -32.91
N LEU A 391 10.88 -16.13 -32.52
CA LEU A 391 11.83 -16.82 -33.38
C LEU A 391 11.15 -17.40 -34.64
N SER A 392 9.95 -17.97 -34.48
CA SER A 392 9.11 -18.47 -35.58
C SER A 392 8.71 -17.33 -36.52
N ALA A 393 8.21 -16.22 -35.98
CA ALA A 393 7.78 -15.05 -36.72
C ALA A 393 8.93 -14.41 -37.51
N PHE A 394 10.09 -14.28 -36.88
CA PHE A 394 11.30 -13.74 -37.52
C PHE A 394 11.75 -14.59 -38.71
N ARG A 395 11.81 -15.92 -38.56
CA ARG A 395 12.14 -16.85 -39.66
C ARG A 395 11.13 -16.76 -40.81
N ALA A 396 9.85 -16.54 -40.49
CA ALA A 396 8.77 -16.39 -41.45
C ALA A 396 8.59 -14.94 -41.99
N LYS A 397 9.43 -13.97 -41.58
CA LYS A 397 9.34 -12.55 -41.94
C LYS A 397 7.95 -11.93 -41.70
N ARG A 398 7.33 -12.29 -40.58
CA ARG A 398 6.03 -11.74 -40.14
C ARG A 398 6.17 -11.07 -38.77
N ALA A 399 5.19 -10.24 -38.39
CA ALA A 399 5.12 -9.72 -37.03
C ALA A 399 4.83 -10.86 -36.03
N PRO A 400 5.48 -10.86 -34.85
CA PRO A 400 5.18 -11.81 -33.78
C PRO A 400 3.84 -11.49 -33.11
N ARG A 401 3.21 -12.50 -32.52
CA ARG A 401 1.99 -12.35 -31.71
C ARG A 401 2.23 -12.81 -30.28
N PHE A 402 2.56 -11.87 -29.40
CA PHE A 402 2.86 -12.19 -28.00
C PHE A 402 1.59 -12.36 -27.17
N THR A 403 1.61 -13.37 -26.31
CA THR A 403 0.52 -13.73 -25.38
C THR A 403 0.84 -13.41 -23.93
N GLY A 404 2.09 -13.04 -23.61
CA GLY A 404 2.55 -12.74 -22.25
C GLY A 404 2.97 -13.97 -21.45
N GLY A 405 3.05 -15.14 -22.11
CA GLY A 405 3.34 -16.46 -21.53
C GLY A 405 4.80 -16.86 -21.62
#